data_AF-A0A932ZF60-F1
#
_entry.id   AF-A0A932ZF60-F1
#
_cell.length_a   1.000
_cell.length_b   1.000
_cell.length_c   1.000
_cell.angle_alpha   90.00
_cell.angle_beta   90.00
_cell.angle_gamma   90.00
#
_symmetry.space_group_name_H-M   'P 1'
#
loop_
_entity.id
_entity.type
_entity.pdbx_description
1 polymer ?
#
loop_
_entity_poly.entity_id
_entity_poly.type
_entity_poly.pdbx_seq_one_letter_code
_entity_poly.pdbx_strand_id
1 'polypeptide(L)'
;ETIYKNAGAVHGCALADGAEILYFIEDVGRHNAVDAIAGQMWLDRVDGSDKIFYTTGRLTSEMVIKAAQMQIPFLVSRSGLTQMGYEVAAKVGITMLGRAVNKRYLLFTGKHRFMKSIMPTMLA
;
A
#
# COMPACT_ATOMS: atom_id res chain seq x y z
N GLU A 1 -20.19 -0.13 -8.89
CA GLU A 1 -19.17 -1.05 -9.47
C GLU A 1 -17.90 -0.26 -9.76
N THR A 2 -16.72 -0.88 -9.65
CA THR A 2 -15.44 -0.18 -9.90
C THR A 2 -15.11 -0.18 -11.39
N ILE A 3 -14.42 0.85 -11.88
CA ILE A 3 -14.00 0.95 -13.29
C ILE A 3 -13.12 -0.23 -13.66
N TYR A 4 -12.29 -0.74 -12.73
CA TYR A 4 -11.50 -1.95 -12.92
C TYR A 4 -12.33 -3.16 -13.39
N LYS A 5 -13.52 -3.37 -12.82
CA LYS A 5 -14.37 -4.52 -13.18
C LYS A 5 -14.91 -4.43 -14.61
N ASN A 6 -15.05 -3.21 -15.14
CA ASN A 6 -15.64 -2.97 -16.45
C ASN A 6 -14.58 -2.77 -17.55
N ALA A 7 -13.41 -2.22 -17.21
CA ALA A 7 -12.39 -1.83 -18.19
C ALA A 7 -11.12 -2.71 -18.19
N GLY A 8 -10.83 -3.45 -17.10
CA GLY A 8 -9.69 -4.38 -17.00
C GLY A 8 -8.27 -3.76 -17.02
N ALA A 9 -8.12 -2.48 -17.40
CA ALA A 9 -6.83 -1.83 -17.66
C ALA A 9 -6.51 -0.64 -16.71
N VAL A 10 -7.12 -0.60 -15.53
CA VAL A 10 -6.86 0.44 -14.52
C VAL A 10 -6.23 -0.14 -13.25
N HIS A 11 -5.46 0.68 -12.57
CA HIS A 11 -4.96 0.45 -11.23
C HIS A 11 -5.87 1.11 -10.20
N GLY A 12 -6.06 0.44 -9.06
CA GLY A 12 -6.73 1.02 -7.90
C GLY A 12 -5.70 1.29 -6.82
N CYS A 13 -5.73 2.49 -6.24
CA CYS A 13 -4.99 2.84 -5.04
C CYS A 13 -5.95 3.30 -3.95
N ALA A 14 -5.61 3.02 -2.70
CA ALA A 14 -6.40 3.42 -1.55
C ALA A 14 -5.52 3.94 -0.42
N LEU A 15 -6.00 4.96 0.27
CA LEU A 15 -5.51 5.37 1.59
C LEU A 15 -6.49 4.88 2.63
N ALA A 16 -5.99 4.22 3.67
CA ALA A 16 -6.81 3.68 4.75
C ALA A 16 -6.31 4.13 6.12
N ASP A 17 -7.26 4.29 7.03
CA ASP A 17 -7.06 4.45 8.47
C ASP A 17 -7.63 3.22 9.19
N GLY A 18 -6.74 2.34 9.66
CA GLY A 18 -7.14 1.03 10.15
C GLY A 18 -7.91 0.21 9.11
N ALA A 19 -9.21 0.01 9.35
CA ALA A 19 -10.12 -0.72 8.46
C ALA A 19 -10.95 0.19 7.54
N GLU A 20 -10.91 1.50 7.74
CA GLU A 20 -11.66 2.48 6.96
C GLU A 20 -10.85 2.94 5.74
N ILE A 21 -11.47 2.95 4.57
CA ILE A 21 -10.87 3.52 3.36
C ILE A 21 -11.26 5.00 3.31
N LEU A 22 -10.28 5.89 3.46
CA LEU A 22 -10.46 7.34 3.37
C LEU A 22 -10.58 7.79 1.91
N TYR A 23 -9.67 7.29 1.06
CA TYR A 23 -9.64 7.63 -0.36
C TYR A 23 -9.48 6.37 -1.19
N PHE A 24 -10.18 6.32 -2.32
CA PHE A 24 -10.03 5.28 -3.32
C PHE A 24 -10.00 5.92 -4.71
N ILE A 25 -8.88 5.76 -5.42
CA ILE A 25 -8.66 6.32 -6.75
C ILE A 25 -8.34 5.20 -7.72
N GLU A 26 -9.03 5.20 -8.86
CA GLU A 26 -8.71 4.37 -10.01
C GLU A 26 -8.11 5.23 -11.13
N ASP A 27 -7.00 4.79 -11.71
CA ASP A 27 -6.36 5.46 -12.84
C ASP A 27 -5.67 4.42 -13.74
N VAL A 28 -5.47 4.75 -15.02
CA VAL A 28 -4.68 3.92 -15.94
C VAL A 28 -3.25 3.77 -15.43
N GLY A 29 -2.66 4.83 -14.88
CA GLY A 29 -1.34 4.86 -14.29
C GLY A 29 -1.39 4.77 -12.77
N ARG A 30 -0.77 3.75 -12.17
CA ARG A 30 -0.66 3.65 -10.70
C ARG A 30 0.03 4.87 -10.05
N HIS A 31 0.96 5.51 -10.76
CA HIS A 31 1.66 6.69 -10.23
C HIS A 31 0.69 7.87 -10.12
N ASN A 32 -0.16 8.06 -11.13
CA ASN A 32 -1.20 9.09 -11.13
C ASN A 32 -2.20 8.87 -9.99
N ALA A 33 -2.62 7.63 -9.76
CA ALA A 33 -3.52 7.31 -8.66
C ALA A 33 -2.91 7.63 -7.29
N VAL A 34 -1.60 7.42 -7.10
CA VAL A 34 -0.89 7.84 -5.87
C VAL A 34 -0.82 9.35 -5.76
N ASP A 35 -0.50 10.04 -6.86
CA ASP A 35 -0.38 11.50 -6.87
C ASP A 35 -1.72 12.19 -6.59
N ALA A 36 -2.82 11.63 -7.09
CA ALA A 36 -4.17 12.09 -6.77
C ALA A 36 -4.50 11.93 -5.28
N ILE A 37 -4.14 10.80 -4.66
CA ILE A 37 -4.30 10.60 -3.22
C ILE A 37 -3.42 11.60 -2.44
N ALA A 38 -2.18 11.81 -2.86
CA ALA A 38 -1.28 12.77 -2.21
C ALA A 38 -1.84 14.19 -2.25
N GLY A 39 -2.39 14.60 -3.40
CA GLY A 39 -3.08 15.89 -3.56
C GLY A 39 -4.30 16.01 -2.65
N GLN A 40 -5.12 14.96 -2.56
CA GLN A 40 -6.30 14.95 -1.69
C GLN A 40 -5.92 15.02 -0.21
N MET A 41 -4.91 14.27 0.23
CA MET A 41 -4.37 14.35 1.60
C MET A 41 -3.94 15.77 1.94
N TRP A 42 -3.26 16.45 1.01
CA TRP A 42 -2.81 17.82 1.21
C TRP A 42 -3.97 18.81 1.35
N LEU A 43 -4.99 18.70 0.49
CA LEU A 43 -6.18 19.56 0.53
C LEU A 43 -6.97 19.37 1.83
N ASP A 44 -7.15 18.12 2.25
CA ASP A 44 -7.97 17.76 3.42
C ASP A 44 -7.17 17.81 4.73
N ARG A 45 -5.87 18.11 4.66
CA ARG A 45 -4.93 18.14 5.80
C ARG A 45 -4.88 16.81 6.56
N VAL A 46 -4.89 15.71 5.81
CA VAL A 46 -4.76 14.37 6.37
C VAL A 46 -3.29 14.05 6.62
N ASP A 47 -2.96 13.74 7.88
CA ASP A 47 -1.65 13.20 8.24
C ASP A 47 -1.53 11.73 7.79
N GLY A 48 -0.36 11.37 7.28
CA GLY A 48 -0.09 10.02 6.77
C GLY A 48 0.55 9.08 7.79
N SER A 49 1.01 9.60 8.95
CA SER A 49 1.92 8.89 9.86
C SER A 49 1.35 7.63 10.51
N ASP A 50 0.03 7.46 10.47
CA ASP A 50 -0.74 6.33 11.00
C ASP A 50 -1.54 5.60 9.90
N LYS A 51 -1.33 5.94 8.62
CA LYS A 51 -2.13 5.41 7.50
C LYS A 51 -1.52 4.17 6.85
N ILE A 52 -2.34 3.51 6.05
CA ILE A 52 -1.97 2.38 5.20
C ILE A 52 -2.27 2.77 3.75
N PHE A 53 -1.26 2.62 2.88
CA PHE A 53 -1.45 2.81 1.45
C PHE A 53 -1.53 1.46 0.74
N TYR A 54 -2.60 1.23 -0.02
CA TYR A 54 -2.80 0.04 -0.83
C TYR A 54 -2.75 0.37 -2.31
N THR A 55 -2.16 -0.53 -3.13
CA THR A 55 -2.21 -0.43 -4.58
C THR A 55 -2.36 -1.80 -5.26
N THR A 56 -3.05 -1.85 -6.39
CA THR A 56 -3.08 -3.05 -7.24
C THR A 56 -1.80 -3.20 -8.08
N GLY A 57 -1.01 -2.15 -8.24
CA GLY A 57 0.23 -2.11 -9.04
C GLY A 57 1.47 -2.60 -8.29
N ARG A 58 2.60 -2.73 -9.02
CA ARG A 58 3.89 -3.11 -8.39
C ARG A 58 4.46 -1.97 -7.55
N LEU A 59 5.11 -2.32 -6.44
CA LEU A 59 5.86 -1.36 -5.62
C LEU A 59 7.27 -1.16 -6.21
N THR A 60 7.42 -0.16 -7.07
CA THR A 60 8.70 0.35 -7.58
C THR A 60 9.33 1.34 -6.60
N SER A 61 10.59 1.72 -6.78
CA SER A 61 11.26 2.75 -5.97
C SER A 61 10.44 4.05 -5.90
N GLU A 62 9.93 4.52 -7.02
CA GLU A 62 9.11 5.75 -7.08
C GLU A 62 7.84 5.67 -6.23
N MET A 63 7.12 4.54 -6.30
CA MET A 63 5.92 4.32 -5.48
C MET A 63 6.24 4.38 -3.99
N VAL A 64 7.41 3.83 -3.59
CA VAL A 64 7.88 3.85 -2.21
C VAL A 64 8.29 5.26 -1.78
N ILE A 65 8.98 6.01 -2.65
CA ILE A 65 9.40 7.39 -2.38
C ILE A 65 8.17 8.29 -2.16
N LYS A 66 7.14 8.18 -3.01
CA LYS A 66 5.90 8.96 -2.87
C LYS A 66 5.21 8.68 -1.53
N ALA A 67 5.12 7.41 -1.14
CA ALA A 67 4.59 7.04 0.18
C ALA A 67 5.43 7.56 1.35
N ALA A 68 6.76 7.55 1.21
CA ALA A 68 7.66 8.11 2.22
C ALA A 68 7.47 9.63 2.37
N GLN A 69 7.29 10.35 1.26
CA GLN A 69 7.01 11.78 1.27
C GLN A 69 5.65 12.10 1.89
N MET A 70 4.65 11.22 1.70
CA MET A 70 3.37 11.28 2.41
C MET A 70 3.46 10.81 3.88
N GLN A 71 4.65 10.43 4.36
CA GLN A 71 4.91 9.91 5.71
C GLN A 71 4.13 8.62 6.05
N ILE A 72 3.69 7.86 5.04
CA ILE A 72 2.88 6.67 5.24
C ILE A 72 3.76 5.48 5.64
N PRO A 73 3.55 4.85 6.81
CA PRO A 73 4.41 3.78 7.31
C PRO A 73 4.17 2.41 6.66
N PHE A 74 3.00 2.17 6.06
CA PHE A 74 2.63 0.87 5.49
C PHE A 74 2.28 0.97 4.00
N LEU A 75 2.99 0.19 3.17
CA LEU A 75 2.68 -0.02 1.76
C LEU A 75 2.25 -1.47 1.50
N VAL A 76 1.04 -1.62 0.99
CA VAL A 76 0.44 -2.92 0.65
C VAL A 76 0.21 -2.99 -0.85
N SER A 77 0.64 -4.08 -1.47
CA SER A 77 0.40 -4.33 -2.88
C SER A 77 -0.18 -5.70 -3.14
N ARG A 78 -1.20 -5.74 -4.01
CA ARG A 78 -1.70 -6.98 -4.61
C ARG A 78 -0.65 -7.67 -5.49
N SER A 79 0.28 -6.90 -6.05
CA SER A 79 1.33 -7.37 -6.96
C SER A 79 2.66 -7.57 -6.22
N GLY A 80 3.73 -7.79 -6.97
CA GLY A 80 5.10 -7.86 -6.45
C GLY A 80 5.74 -6.47 -6.31
N LEU A 81 7.01 -6.46 -5.95
CA LEU A 81 7.86 -5.28 -5.88
C LEU A 81 9.07 -5.41 -6.81
N THR A 82 9.86 -4.34 -6.93
CA THR A 82 11.21 -4.39 -7.52
C THR A 82 12.27 -4.44 -6.43
N GLN A 83 13.47 -4.92 -6.76
CA GLN A 83 14.61 -4.89 -5.84
C GLN A 83 14.89 -3.45 -5.35
N MET A 84 14.91 -2.49 -6.25
CA MET A 84 15.07 -1.07 -5.89
C MET A 84 13.95 -0.57 -4.94
N GLY A 85 12.70 -1.01 -5.15
CA GLY A 85 11.60 -0.67 -4.24
C GLY A 85 11.82 -1.20 -2.82
N TYR A 86 12.27 -2.46 -2.70
CA TYR A 86 12.65 -3.06 -1.42
C TYR A 86 13.78 -2.28 -0.73
N GLU A 87 14.86 -2.00 -1.45
CA GLU A 87 16.03 -1.32 -0.89
C GLU A 87 15.68 0.08 -0.39
N VAL A 88 14.86 0.83 -1.13
CA VAL A 88 14.38 2.15 -0.68
C VAL A 88 13.54 2.01 0.58
N ALA A 89 12.56 1.11 0.61
CA ALA A 89 11.69 0.95 1.77
C ALA A 89 12.45 0.55 3.03
N ALA A 90 13.45 -0.33 2.90
CA ALA A 90 14.33 -0.70 4.00
C ALA A 90 15.10 0.50 4.55
N LYS A 91 15.61 1.38 3.67
CA LYS A 91 16.34 2.61 4.06
C LYS A 91 15.44 3.64 4.75
N VAL A 92 14.24 3.86 4.23
CA VAL A 92 13.30 4.86 4.78
C VAL A 92 12.43 4.32 5.92
N GLY A 93 12.57 3.03 6.26
CA GLY A 93 11.83 2.40 7.34
C GLY A 93 10.35 2.16 7.05
N ILE A 94 9.93 2.09 5.78
CA ILE A 94 8.56 1.72 5.40
C ILE A 94 8.37 0.21 5.51
N THR A 95 7.21 -0.20 6.02
CA THR A 95 6.75 -1.59 6.00
C THR A 95 6.15 -1.92 4.63
N MET A 96 6.69 -2.94 3.96
CA MET A 96 6.19 -3.41 2.65
C MET A 96 5.56 -4.79 2.73
N LEU A 97 4.33 -4.87 2.21
CA LEU A 97 3.61 -6.11 1.96
C LEU A 97 3.37 -6.26 0.46
N GLY A 98 3.75 -7.41 -0.10
CA GLY A 98 3.50 -7.74 -1.50
C GLY A 98 2.71 -9.03 -1.63
N ARG A 99 2.16 -9.26 -2.83
CA ARG A 99 1.31 -10.42 -3.15
C ARG A 99 0.14 -10.57 -2.16
N ALA A 100 -0.37 -9.44 -1.67
CA ALA A 100 -1.45 -9.41 -0.70
C ALA A 100 -2.78 -9.75 -1.39
N VAL A 101 -3.34 -10.91 -1.06
CA VAL A 101 -4.62 -11.40 -1.59
C VAL A 101 -5.34 -12.16 -0.48
N ASN A 102 -6.57 -11.75 -0.16
CA ASN A 102 -7.37 -12.31 0.92
C ASN A 102 -6.59 -12.27 2.26
N LYS A 103 -6.45 -13.43 2.92
CA LYS A 103 -5.70 -13.59 4.18
C LYS A 103 -4.23 -13.96 3.97
N ARG A 104 -3.69 -13.82 2.75
CA ARG A 104 -2.31 -14.17 2.41
C ARG A 104 -1.55 -12.94 1.95
N TYR A 105 -0.29 -12.82 2.38
CA TYR A 105 0.64 -11.78 1.97
C TYR A 105 2.07 -12.25 2.18
N LEU A 106 3.01 -11.57 1.54
CA LEU A 106 4.45 -11.68 1.82
C LEU A 106 4.92 -10.38 2.47
N LEU A 107 5.56 -10.50 3.64
CA LEU A 107 6.13 -9.38 4.36
C LEU A 107 7.61 -9.22 3.97
N PHE A 108 7.97 -8.06 3.44
CA PHE A 108 9.33 -7.80 2.96
C PHE A 108 10.14 -6.94 3.92
N THR A 109 9.54 -5.89 4.49
CA THR A 109 10.20 -4.97 5.44
C THR A 109 9.27 -4.65 6.62
N GLY A 110 9.80 -4.11 7.72
CA GLY A 110 8.98 -3.64 8.84
C GLY A 110 8.45 -4.73 9.78
N LYS A 111 9.10 -5.90 9.84
CA LYS A 111 8.69 -7.03 10.70
C LYS A 111 8.46 -6.66 12.17
N HIS A 112 9.21 -5.70 12.71
CA HIS A 112 9.08 -5.23 14.08
C HIS A 112 7.72 -4.55 14.36
N ARG A 113 6.98 -4.11 13.33
CA ARG A 113 5.63 -3.53 13.47
C ARG A 113 4.52 -4.59 13.51
N PHE A 114 4.84 -5.87 13.36
CA PHE A 114 3.88 -6.97 13.39
C PHE A 114 3.91 -7.68 14.73
N MET A 115 2.74 -7.83 15.34
CA MET A 115 2.53 -8.78 16.41
C MET A 115 2.17 -10.13 15.79
N LYS A 116 2.88 -11.20 16.17
CA LYS A 116 2.41 -12.56 15.87
C LYS A 116 1.12 -12.78 16.66
N SER A 117 0.01 -12.93 15.95
CA SER A 117 -1.17 -13.54 16.53
C SER A 117 -0.80 -14.99 16.86
N ILE A 118 -0.72 -15.32 18.14
CA ILE A 118 -0.68 -16.70 18.61
C ILE A 118 -2.11 -17.24 18.44
N MET A 119 -2.51 -17.57 17.21
CA MET A 119 -3.64 -18.48 17.07
C MET A 119 -3.09 -19.87 17.42
N PRO A 120 -3.66 -20.60 18.40
CA PRO A 120 -3.31 -22.00 18.56
C PRO A 120 -3.60 -22.67 17.23
N THR A 121 -2.59 -23.29 16.65
CA THR A 121 -2.77 -24.21 15.53
C THR A 121 -3.77 -25.24 16.01
N MET A 122 -5.03 -25.16 15.58
CA MET A 122 -5.94 -26.30 15.67
C MET A 122 -5.26 -27.38 14.83
N LEU A 123 -4.62 -28.33 15.53
CA LEU A 123 -4.15 -29.59 14.98
C LEU A 123 -5.35 -30.21 14.27
N ALA A 124 -5.28 -30.27 12.94
CA ALA A 124 -6.13 -31.12 12.13
C ALA A 124 -5.45 -32.49 12.02
#